data_AF-A0A1H0PNG3-F1
#
_entry.id   AF-A0A1H0PNG3-F1
#
_cell.length_a   1.000
_cell.length_b   1.000
_cell.length_c   1.000
_cell.angle_alpha   90.00
_cell.angle_beta   90.00
_cell.angle_gamma   90.00
#
_symmetry.space_group_name_H-M   'P 1'
#
loop_
_entity.id
_entity.type
_entity.pdbx_description
1 polymer ?
#
loop_
_entity_poly.entity_id
_entity_poly.type
_entity_poly.pdbx_seq_one_letter_code
_entity_poly.pdbx_strand_id
1 'polypeptide(L)'
;MSRRRRLSQAGAGAVLAATLLAGCTSENTATPSSVALTPGGSMVSIPSTSAVVSTARSTPGLSTTLPTSSAPTAGASTSRTAPPTSSSRTSTSKAPTKSPTTAKPTLPVVSTAGLSKQEIADRAAIQAVWSQFWDLYVVVRNRPAATRAALLSPITANPIKQQIIDSGIDFDKNGWATFGSVQHRIYWGPSINGKSPAIMGDCLNTSNYGSMVKSTKKVRSRGVPRGNVHGVFVRGSDGHWRLEQLQLLPDTPC
;
A
#
# COMPACT_ATOMS: atom_id res chain seq x y z
N MET A 1 26.67 38.66 -34.87
CA MET A 1 27.70 38.40 -33.84
C MET A 1 27.68 36.93 -33.46
N SER A 2 28.68 36.20 -33.94
CA SER A 2 28.89 34.77 -33.70
C SER A 2 29.53 34.53 -32.34
N ARG A 3 29.13 33.44 -31.65
CA ARG A 3 30.06 32.43 -31.11
C ARG A 3 29.27 31.22 -30.57
N ARG A 4 29.30 30.15 -31.35
CA ARG A 4 29.05 28.77 -30.91
C ARG A 4 30.21 28.36 -29.98
N ARG A 5 29.91 27.71 -28.85
CA ARG A 5 30.86 26.82 -28.17
C ARG A 5 30.25 25.43 -28.10
N ARG A 6 30.77 24.53 -28.94
CA ARG A 6 30.73 23.09 -28.72
C ARG A 6 32.04 22.74 -28.00
N LEU A 7 31.96 21.96 -26.92
CA LEU A 7 33.07 21.11 -26.48
C LEU A 7 32.50 19.72 -26.23
N SER A 8 32.95 18.78 -27.05
CA SER A 8 32.90 17.35 -26.78
C SER A 8 33.96 17.01 -25.73
N GLN A 9 33.69 16.04 -24.86
CA GLN A 9 34.72 15.09 -24.49
C GLN A 9 34.11 13.72 -24.18
N ALA A 10 34.47 12.77 -25.03
CA ALA A 10 34.28 11.35 -24.84
C ALA A 10 35.30 10.84 -23.81
N GLY A 11 34.87 9.93 -22.96
CA GLY A 11 35.72 9.14 -22.07
C GLY A 11 35.24 7.71 -22.08
N ALA A 12 35.83 6.90 -22.97
CA ALA A 12 35.79 5.45 -22.90
C ALA A 12 36.75 5.00 -21.79
N GLY A 13 36.32 4.10 -20.92
CA GLY A 13 37.11 3.54 -19.83
C GLY A 13 36.66 2.12 -19.52
N ALA A 14 37.61 1.19 -19.62
CA ALA A 14 37.46 -0.26 -19.70
C ALA A 14 36.83 -0.98 -18.49
N VAL A 15 36.17 -2.07 -18.84
CA VAL A 15 36.12 -3.42 -18.22
C VAL A 15 37.01 -3.64 -16.99
N LEU A 16 36.39 -4.11 -15.90
CA LEU A 16 37.00 -5.04 -14.96
C LEU A 16 35.95 -6.05 -14.49
N ALA A 17 36.11 -7.27 -14.97
CA ALA A 17 35.43 -8.45 -14.46
C ALA A 17 36.11 -8.89 -13.16
N ALA A 18 35.30 -9.14 -12.12
CA ALA A 18 35.72 -9.88 -10.94
C ALA A 18 34.61 -10.89 -10.61
N THR A 19 34.89 -12.15 -10.93
CA THR A 19 34.15 -13.35 -10.53
C THR A 19 34.69 -13.82 -9.17
N LEU A 20 33.86 -14.57 -8.42
CA LEU A 20 34.10 -15.27 -7.13
C LEU A 20 33.72 -14.42 -5.89
N LEU A 21 32.98 -14.89 -4.87
CA LEU A 21 32.70 -16.24 -4.38
C LEU A 21 31.27 -16.37 -3.83
N ALA A 22 30.75 -17.59 -3.91
CA ALA A 22 29.63 -18.07 -3.12
C ALA A 22 29.96 -18.02 -1.62
N GLY A 23 29.04 -17.44 -0.85
CA GLY A 23 29.05 -17.44 0.61
C GLY A 23 27.62 -17.42 1.11
N CYS A 24 27.04 -18.61 1.28
CA CYS A 24 25.77 -18.79 1.97
C CYS A 24 26.00 -18.56 3.47
N THR A 25 25.54 -17.45 4.01
CA THR A 25 25.19 -17.34 5.43
C THR A 25 23.72 -16.98 5.51
N SER A 26 22.93 -17.96 5.97
CA SER A 26 21.50 -17.84 6.22
C SER A 26 21.27 -16.87 7.38
N GLU A 27 21.18 -15.58 7.08
CA GLU A 27 20.57 -14.62 8.01
C GLU A 27 19.05 -14.76 7.88
N ASN A 28 18.42 -15.26 8.95
CA ASN A 28 16.97 -15.16 9.16
C ASN A 28 16.59 -13.68 9.34
N THR A 29 16.66 -12.91 8.26
CA THR A 29 15.93 -11.65 8.16
C THR A 29 14.48 -12.05 7.94
N ALA A 30 13.67 -11.99 8.99
CA ALA A 30 12.24 -12.11 8.86
C ALA A 30 11.77 -11.01 7.89
N THR A 31 11.53 -11.38 6.64
CA THR A 31 10.96 -10.47 5.64
C THR A 31 9.61 -10.01 6.19
N PRO A 32 9.42 -8.71 6.49
CA PRO A 32 8.13 -8.24 6.93
C PRO A 32 7.11 -8.55 5.84
N SER A 33 6.07 -9.32 6.19
CA SER A 33 4.99 -9.65 5.28
C SER A 33 4.28 -8.34 4.90
N SER A 34 4.50 -7.90 3.67
CA SER A 34 3.86 -6.72 3.11
C SER A 34 2.40 -7.06 2.86
N VAL A 35 1.50 -6.66 3.76
CA VAL A 35 0.06 -6.86 3.56
C VAL A 35 -0.39 -5.86 2.51
N ALA A 36 -0.80 -6.35 1.34
CA ALA A 36 -1.45 -5.51 0.34
C ALA A 36 -2.75 -4.95 0.96
N LEU A 37 -2.85 -3.62 1.04
CA LEU A 37 -4.06 -2.93 1.50
C LEU A 37 -5.23 -3.27 0.58
N THR A 38 -6.05 -4.22 1.02
CA THR A 38 -7.32 -4.54 0.37
C THR A 38 -8.33 -3.43 0.67
N PRO A 39 -9.04 -2.92 -0.35
CA PRO A 39 -9.88 -1.75 -0.17
C PRO A 39 -11.21 -2.10 0.52
N GLY A 40 -11.33 -1.64 1.77
CA GLY A 40 -12.59 -1.59 2.49
C GLY A 40 -12.52 -1.71 4.00
N GLY A 41 -11.37 -1.46 4.62
CA GLY A 41 -11.19 -1.64 6.06
C GLY A 41 -11.14 -3.10 6.51
N SER A 42 -11.54 -4.04 5.64
CA SER A 42 -11.35 -5.48 5.83
C SER A 42 -10.02 -5.88 5.20
N MET A 43 -9.02 -6.01 6.06
CA MET A 43 -7.64 -6.33 5.71
C MET A 43 -7.54 -7.85 5.54
N VAL A 44 -7.78 -8.36 4.33
CA VAL A 44 -7.49 -9.76 4.05
C VAL A 44 -6.01 -9.86 3.70
N SER A 45 -5.25 -10.60 4.51
CA SER A 45 -3.88 -11.00 4.18
C SER A 45 -3.88 -11.76 2.87
N ILE A 46 -3.51 -11.11 1.76
CA ILE A 46 -3.24 -11.81 0.51
C ILE A 46 -1.82 -12.37 0.66
N PRO A 47 -1.62 -13.70 0.65
CA PRO A 47 -0.28 -14.27 0.66
C PRO A 47 0.47 -13.78 -0.57
N SER A 48 1.63 -13.17 -0.34
CA SER A 48 2.53 -12.73 -1.39
C SER A 48 3.15 -13.96 -2.03
N THR A 49 2.49 -14.53 -3.04
CA THR A 49 3.07 -15.60 -3.86
C THR A 49 4.09 -14.99 -4.81
N SER A 50 5.32 -14.80 -4.31
CA SER A 50 6.48 -14.64 -5.17
C SER A 50 6.71 -15.95 -5.91
N ALA A 51 6.03 -16.13 -7.05
CA ALA A 51 6.36 -17.18 -7.99
C ALA A 51 7.75 -16.87 -8.56
N VAL A 52 8.75 -17.64 -8.14
CA VAL A 52 10.06 -17.67 -8.75
C VAL A 52 9.87 -18.11 -10.20
N VAL A 53 9.97 -17.18 -11.14
CA VAL A 53 10.02 -17.48 -12.56
C VAL A 53 11.38 -18.12 -12.85
N SER A 54 11.46 -19.44 -12.69
CA SER A 54 12.55 -20.23 -13.24
C SER A 54 12.50 -20.11 -14.76
N THR A 55 13.47 -19.41 -15.33
CA THR A 55 13.64 -19.26 -16.77
C THR A 55 14.12 -20.59 -17.36
N ALA A 56 13.19 -21.46 -17.75
CA ALA A 56 13.52 -22.64 -18.54
C ALA A 56 13.72 -22.21 -20.00
N ARG A 57 14.90 -22.50 -20.53
CA ARG A 57 15.28 -22.35 -21.94
C ARG A 57 14.56 -23.43 -22.75
N SER A 58 13.61 -23.04 -23.61
CA SER A 58 12.92 -23.97 -24.52
C SER A 58 13.35 -23.77 -25.97
N THR A 59 13.81 -24.87 -26.54
CA THR A 59 14.00 -25.19 -27.96
C THR A 59 12.67 -25.14 -28.73
N PRO A 60 12.67 -24.82 -30.04
CA PRO A 60 11.47 -24.86 -30.86
C PRO A 60 11.20 -26.28 -31.37
N GLY A 61 9.99 -26.79 -31.10
CA GLY A 61 9.47 -28.02 -31.68
C GLY A 61 8.02 -27.80 -32.10
N LEU A 62 7.78 -27.73 -33.40
CA LEU A 62 6.45 -27.80 -34.03
C LEU A 62 5.77 -29.12 -33.64
N SER A 63 4.49 -29.06 -33.27
CA SER A 63 3.49 -30.05 -33.71
C SER A 63 2.06 -29.56 -33.43
N THR A 64 1.27 -29.64 -34.49
CA THR A 64 -0.17 -29.36 -34.60
C THR A 64 -0.97 -30.58 -34.17
N THR A 65 -1.95 -30.43 -33.28
CA THR A 65 -3.14 -31.32 -33.20
C THR A 65 -4.31 -30.63 -32.49
N LEU A 66 -5.43 -30.49 -33.20
CA LEU A 66 -6.83 -30.45 -32.69
C LEU A 66 -7.16 -31.85 -32.10
N PRO A 67 -8.14 -32.07 -31.19
CA PRO A 67 -9.55 -31.63 -31.37
C PRO A 67 -10.45 -31.52 -30.09
N THR A 68 -11.74 -31.31 -30.37
CA THR A 68 -12.93 -31.85 -29.68
C THR A 68 -13.55 -31.10 -28.49
N SER A 69 -14.72 -30.54 -28.82
CA SER A 69 -15.81 -30.03 -27.98
C SER A 69 -16.49 -31.15 -27.16
N SER A 70 -16.84 -30.87 -25.90
CA SER A 70 -17.83 -31.63 -25.15
C SER A 70 -18.46 -30.74 -24.07
N ALA A 71 -19.76 -30.49 -24.20
CA ALA A 71 -20.63 -29.92 -23.18
C ALA A 71 -20.99 -30.99 -22.13
N PRO A 72 -21.38 -30.58 -20.90
CA PRO A 72 -22.72 -31.01 -20.46
C PRO A 72 -23.48 -30.03 -19.53
N THR A 73 -24.79 -29.99 -19.79
CA THR A 73 -25.92 -30.27 -18.88
C THR A 73 -26.14 -29.44 -17.62
N ALA A 74 -27.28 -28.75 -17.65
CA ALA A 74 -27.97 -28.11 -16.54
C ALA A 74 -28.45 -29.12 -15.47
N GLY A 75 -28.26 -28.76 -14.20
CA GLY A 75 -28.87 -29.43 -13.05
C GLY A 75 -29.45 -28.40 -12.09
N ALA A 76 -30.76 -28.20 -12.16
CA ALA A 76 -31.53 -27.45 -11.18
C ALA A 76 -31.73 -28.30 -9.92
N SER A 77 -31.54 -27.71 -8.73
CA SER A 77 -32.08 -28.25 -7.49
C SER A 77 -32.36 -27.12 -6.50
N THR A 78 -33.63 -26.79 -6.43
CA THR A 78 -34.27 -26.03 -5.36
C THR A 78 -34.32 -26.87 -4.09
N SER A 79 -33.88 -26.32 -2.96
CA SER A 79 -34.22 -26.84 -1.64
C SER A 79 -34.55 -25.70 -0.70
N ARG A 80 -35.80 -25.75 -0.26
CA ARG A 80 -36.56 -24.82 0.57
C ARG A 80 -36.48 -25.35 2.00
N THR A 81 -35.96 -24.55 2.95
CA THR A 81 -35.99 -24.88 4.37
C THR A 81 -36.47 -23.68 5.20
N ALA A 82 -37.38 -24.00 6.12
CA ALA A 82 -38.28 -23.16 6.87
C ALA A 82 -37.62 -22.31 8.00
N PRO A 83 -38.37 -21.39 8.63
CA PRO A 83 -37.85 -20.51 9.69
C PRO A 83 -38.08 -21.11 11.09
N PRO A 84 -37.17 -20.87 12.06
CA PRO A 84 -37.52 -21.01 13.46
C PRO A 84 -37.56 -19.66 14.19
N THR A 85 -38.79 -19.35 14.65
CA THR A 85 -39.18 -19.08 16.04
C THR A 85 -38.51 -17.95 16.82
N SER A 86 -39.28 -16.88 17.00
CA SER A 86 -39.12 -15.84 18.03
C SER A 86 -39.03 -16.43 19.44
N SER A 87 -38.08 -15.92 20.23
CA SER A 87 -38.07 -16.07 21.69
C SER A 87 -37.83 -14.71 22.32
N SER A 88 -38.90 -14.18 22.91
CA SER A 88 -38.96 -13.03 23.80
C SER A 88 -38.15 -13.29 25.07
N ARG A 89 -37.15 -12.44 25.37
CA ARG A 89 -36.47 -12.41 26.67
C ARG A 89 -36.63 -11.05 27.34
N THR A 90 -37.14 -11.14 28.56
CA THR A 90 -37.46 -10.10 29.53
C THR A 90 -36.23 -9.28 29.92
N SER A 91 -36.36 -7.95 29.88
CA SER A 91 -35.29 -7.01 30.20
C SER A 91 -35.32 -6.65 31.68
N THR A 92 -34.38 -7.17 32.45
CA THR A 92 -34.16 -6.77 33.86
C THR A 92 -33.24 -5.54 33.88
N SER A 93 -33.83 -4.38 34.18
CA SER A 93 -33.15 -3.10 34.32
C SER A 93 -32.28 -3.10 35.59
N LYS A 94 -30.95 -3.12 35.43
CA LYS A 94 -29.98 -2.86 36.51
C LYS A 94 -29.42 -1.45 36.37
N ALA A 95 -29.41 -0.73 37.49
CA ALA A 95 -28.99 0.66 37.61
C ALA A 95 -27.52 0.90 37.20
N PRO A 96 -27.19 2.10 36.69
CA PRO A 96 -25.87 2.40 36.15
C PRO A 96 -24.83 2.65 37.27
N THR A 97 -23.87 1.73 37.38
CA THR A 97 -22.64 1.92 38.17
C THR A 97 -21.72 2.92 37.46
N LYS A 98 -21.32 3.98 38.18
CA LYS A 98 -20.44 5.05 37.67
C LYS A 98 -19.10 4.47 37.19
N SER A 99 -18.84 4.52 35.88
CA SER A 99 -17.59 4.06 35.29
C SER A 99 -16.42 4.97 35.65
N PRO A 100 -15.23 4.41 35.95
CA PRO A 100 -14.02 5.18 36.20
C PRO A 100 -13.58 5.94 34.95
N THR A 101 -13.26 7.23 35.11
CA THR A 101 -12.70 8.09 34.07
C THR A 101 -11.30 7.62 33.72
N THR A 102 -11.16 6.79 32.69
CA THR A 102 -9.85 6.38 32.15
C THR A 102 -9.17 7.59 31.51
N ALA A 103 -7.99 7.96 32.02
CA ALA A 103 -7.18 9.04 31.46
C ALA A 103 -6.89 8.80 29.97
N LYS A 104 -7.11 9.82 29.15
CA LYS A 104 -6.90 9.78 27.70
C LYS A 104 -5.40 9.55 27.43
N PRO A 105 -5.01 8.50 26.69
CA PRO A 105 -3.62 8.29 26.28
C PRO A 105 -3.13 9.53 25.54
N THR A 106 -2.05 10.14 26.04
CA THR A 106 -1.39 11.27 25.39
C THR A 106 -0.26 10.69 24.55
N LEU A 107 -0.37 10.84 23.23
CA LEU A 107 0.69 10.42 22.30
C LEU A 107 1.99 11.19 22.63
N PRO A 108 3.16 10.52 22.60
CA PRO A 108 4.42 11.19 22.86
C PRO A 108 4.65 12.29 21.82
N VAL A 109 4.73 13.54 22.27
CA VAL A 109 5.20 14.65 21.43
C VAL A 109 6.70 14.48 21.30
N VAL A 110 7.16 14.07 20.11
CA VAL A 110 8.59 14.02 19.83
C VAL A 110 9.11 15.46 19.80
N SER A 111 9.88 15.83 20.82
CA SER A 111 10.53 17.13 20.87
C SER A 111 11.46 17.27 19.67
N THR A 112 11.33 18.38 18.95
CA THR A 112 12.25 18.75 17.86
C THR A 112 13.55 19.36 18.38
N ALA A 113 13.66 19.56 19.70
CA ALA A 113 14.87 20.10 20.31
C ALA A 113 16.04 19.13 20.12
N GLY A 114 17.14 19.62 19.54
CA GLY A 114 18.37 18.83 19.31
C GLY A 114 18.43 18.11 17.96
N LEU A 115 17.41 18.22 17.10
CA LEU A 115 17.49 17.66 15.75
C LEU A 115 18.40 18.52 14.86
N SER A 116 19.18 17.87 14.00
CA SER A 116 20.01 18.58 13.01
C SER A 116 19.13 19.28 11.96
N LYS A 117 19.67 20.31 11.30
CA LYS A 117 18.96 21.00 10.20
C LYS A 117 18.55 20.02 9.08
N GLN A 118 19.40 19.03 8.80
CA GLN A 118 19.13 17.99 7.80
C GLN A 118 17.96 17.10 8.22
N GLU A 119 17.92 16.66 9.48
CA GLU A 119 16.82 15.85 10.02
C GLU A 119 15.47 16.58 9.91
N ILE A 120 15.43 17.86 10.27
CA ILE A 120 14.21 18.68 10.17
C ILE A 120 13.75 18.77 8.71
N ALA A 121 14.67 19.00 7.78
CA ALA A 121 14.36 19.09 6.35
C ALA A 121 13.87 17.76 5.77
N ASP A 122 14.50 16.64 6.12
CA ASP A 122 14.09 15.31 5.65
C ASP A 122 12.71 14.93 6.20
N ARG A 123 12.44 15.21 7.49
CA ARG A 123 11.12 14.99 8.09
C ARG A 123 10.04 15.79 7.38
N ALA A 124 10.27 17.08 7.13
CA ALA A 124 9.33 17.92 6.42
C ALA A 124 9.06 17.41 4.98
N ALA A 125 10.11 17.00 4.26
CA ALA A 125 9.98 16.46 2.91
C ALA A 125 9.18 15.15 2.88
N ILE A 126 9.44 14.23 3.80
CA ILE A 126 8.70 12.96 3.92
C ILE A 126 7.24 13.19 4.29
N GLN A 127 6.95 14.10 5.22
CA GLN A 127 5.58 14.49 5.57
C GLN A 127 4.81 15.02 4.36
N ALA A 128 5.45 15.86 3.54
CA ALA A 128 4.84 16.35 2.31
C ALA A 128 4.52 15.22 1.33
N VAL A 129 5.46 14.30 1.10
CA VAL A 129 5.25 13.11 0.25
C VAL A 129 4.10 12.25 0.78
N TRP A 130 4.01 12.06 2.09
CA TRP A 130 2.98 11.27 2.72
C TRP A 130 1.57 11.87 2.58
N SER A 131 1.42 13.16 2.86
CA SER A 131 0.15 13.85 2.65
C SER A 131 -0.27 13.82 1.18
N GLN A 132 0.66 14.13 0.27
CA GLN A 132 0.40 14.06 -1.17
C GLN A 132 0.04 12.63 -1.63
N PHE A 133 0.68 11.61 -1.04
CA PHE A 133 0.35 10.22 -1.31
C PHE A 133 -1.10 9.91 -0.97
N TRP A 134 -1.57 10.26 0.23
CA TRP A 134 -2.94 9.96 0.63
C TRP A 134 -3.98 10.76 -0.15
N ASP A 135 -3.71 12.04 -0.44
CA ASP A 135 -4.56 12.86 -1.31
C ASP A 135 -4.70 12.23 -2.70
N LEU A 136 -3.58 11.79 -3.29
CA LEU A 136 -3.59 11.13 -4.59
C LEU A 136 -4.23 9.73 -4.51
N TYR A 137 -3.93 8.94 -3.47
CA TYR A 137 -4.40 7.56 -3.31
C TYR A 137 -5.93 7.48 -3.29
N VAL A 138 -6.59 8.48 -2.67
CA VAL A 138 -8.06 8.60 -2.63
C VAL A 138 -8.66 8.71 -4.04
N VAL A 139 -7.96 9.34 -4.99
CA VAL A 139 -8.51 9.66 -6.31
C VAL A 139 -7.87 8.89 -7.47
N VAL A 140 -6.67 8.34 -7.32
CA VAL A 140 -5.88 7.78 -8.42
C VAL A 140 -6.55 6.58 -9.08
N ARG A 141 -7.27 5.77 -8.30
CA ARG A 141 -8.06 4.64 -8.82
C ARG A 141 -9.21 5.10 -9.72
N ASN A 142 -9.75 6.30 -9.49
CA ASN A 142 -10.80 6.87 -10.33
C ASN A 142 -10.26 7.50 -11.63
N ARG A 143 -8.93 7.62 -11.77
CA ARG A 143 -8.29 8.14 -12.99
C ARG A 143 -8.16 7.05 -14.06
N PRO A 144 -8.10 7.42 -15.35
CA PRO A 144 -7.82 6.46 -16.43
C PRO A 144 -6.52 5.70 -16.18
N ALA A 145 -6.51 4.40 -16.45
CA ALA A 145 -5.37 3.52 -16.19
C ALA A 145 -4.04 4.06 -16.75
N ALA A 146 -4.08 4.61 -17.98
CA ALA A 146 -2.91 5.18 -18.66
C ALA A 146 -2.23 6.34 -17.91
N THR A 147 -2.95 7.02 -17.01
CA THR A 147 -2.42 8.21 -16.29
C THR A 147 -1.89 7.88 -14.89
N ARG A 148 -2.27 6.73 -14.32
CA ARG A 148 -2.00 6.41 -12.90
C ARG A 148 -0.50 6.34 -12.59
N ALA A 149 0.27 5.69 -13.46
CA ALA A 149 1.72 5.56 -13.27
C ALA A 149 2.45 6.91 -13.26
N ALA A 150 2.08 7.80 -14.19
CA ALA A 150 2.67 9.14 -14.26
C ALA A 150 2.33 9.98 -13.02
N LEU A 151 1.09 9.88 -12.52
CA LEU A 151 0.66 10.59 -11.31
C LEU A 151 1.39 10.09 -10.04
N LEU A 152 1.64 8.79 -9.94
CA LEU A 152 2.26 8.18 -8.75
C LEU A 152 3.79 8.33 -8.71
N SER A 153 4.45 8.36 -9.87
CA SER A 153 5.93 8.32 -9.96
C SER A 153 6.68 9.42 -9.20
N PRO A 154 6.17 10.66 -9.07
CA PRO A 154 6.84 11.68 -8.27
C PRO A 154 6.94 11.34 -6.77
N ILE A 155 6.00 10.56 -6.23
CA ILE A 155 5.84 10.36 -4.78
C ILE A 155 5.97 8.91 -4.32
N THR A 156 6.02 7.95 -5.25
CA THR A 156 6.13 6.51 -4.93
C THR A 156 7.29 5.85 -5.66
N ALA A 157 7.91 4.89 -4.99
CA ALA A 157 8.86 3.93 -5.53
C ALA A 157 8.17 2.56 -5.71
N ASN A 158 8.88 1.60 -6.32
CA ASN A 158 8.43 0.20 -6.35
C ASN A 158 8.84 -0.47 -5.02
N PRO A 159 8.04 -1.39 -4.46
CA PRO A 159 6.90 -2.06 -5.10
C PRO A 159 5.53 -1.36 -4.95
N ILE A 160 5.36 -0.42 -4.00
CA ILE A 160 4.03 0.13 -3.69
C ILE A 160 3.35 0.80 -4.90
N LYS A 161 4.12 1.46 -5.78
CA LYS A 161 3.59 2.04 -7.02
C LYS A 161 2.84 1.02 -7.87
N GLN A 162 3.46 -0.14 -8.11
CA GLN A 162 2.88 -1.19 -8.94
C GLN A 162 1.64 -1.79 -8.28
N GLN A 163 1.68 -2.05 -6.97
CA GLN A 163 0.54 -2.56 -6.21
C GLN A 163 -0.71 -1.65 -6.32
N ILE A 164 -0.51 -0.33 -6.33
CA ILE A 164 -1.62 0.63 -6.49
C ILE A 164 -2.18 0.60 -7.91
N ILE A 165 -1.32 0.48 -8.92
CA ILE A 165 -1.74 0.37 -10.32
C ILE A 165 -2.56 -0.90 -10.51
N ASP A 166 -2.08 -2.04 -10.02
CA ASP A 166 -2.75 -3.34 -10.13
C ASP A 166 -4.10 -3.32 -9.41
N SER A 167 -4.15 -2.78 -8.19
CA SER A 167 -5.40 -2.56 -7.46
C SER A 167 -6.39 -1.66 -8.23
N GLY A 168 -5.89 -0.67 -8.97
CA GLY A 168 -6.71 0.17 -9.84
C GLY A 168 -7.33 -0.60 -11.02
N ILE A 169 -6.57 -1.52 -11.62
CA ILE A 169 -7.07 -2.40 -12.69
C ILE A 169 -8.20 -3.28 -12.17
N ASP A 170 -8.06 -3.82 -10.95
CA ASP A 170 -9.13 -4.59 -10.33
C ASP A 170 -10.36 -3.74 -10.02
N PHE A 171 -10.20 -2.47 -9.65
CA PHE A 171 -11.31 -1.54 -9.49
C PHE A 171 -12.08 -1.33 -10.79
N ASP A 172 -11.35 -1.17 -11.90
CA ASP A 172 -11.96 -0.98 -13.21
C ASP A 172 -12.75 -2.23 -13.62
N LYS A 173 -12.15 -3.42 -13.50
CA LYS A 173 -12.79 -4.71 -13.83
C LYS A 173 -14.09 -4.92 -13.08
N ASN A 174 -14.15 -4.49 -11.82
CA ASN A 174 -15.31 -4.70 -10.97
C ASN A 174 -16.32 -3.51 -10.99
N GLY A 175 -16.04 -2.47 -11.78
CA GLY A 175 -16.89 -1.27 -11.82
C GLY A 175 -16.96 -0.54 -10.48
N TRP A 176 -15.84 -0.49 -9.73
CA TRP A 176 -15.72 0.19 -8.45
C TRP A 176 -15.05 1.55 -8.58
N ALA A 177 -15.27 2.39 -7.58
CA ALA A 177 -14.63 3.68 -7.42
C ALA A 177 -14.31 3.90 -5.93
N THR A 178 -13.34 4.76 -5.65
CA THR A 178 -13.07 5.25 -4.28
C THR A 178 -13.80 6.57 -4.03
N PHE A 179 -14.05 6.89 -2.76
CA PHE A 179 -14.62 8.18 -2.34
C PHE A 179 -14.02 8.62 -1.00
N GLY A 180 -14.24 9.90 -0.65
CA GLY A 180 -14.01 10.41 0.70
C GLY A 180 -12.69 11.13 0.92
N SER A 181 -12.21 11.08 2.16
CA SER A 181 -10.92 11.66 2.57
C SER A 181 -10.32 10.88 3.74
N VAL A 182 -9.02 11.09 3.96
CA VAL A 182 -8.25 10.51 5.05
C VAL A 182 -7.77 11.65 5.96
N GLN A 183 -7.86 11.48 7.28
CA GLN A 183 -7.28 12.45 8.21
C GLN A 183 -6.03 11.86 8.87
N HIS A 184 -5.02 12.71 9.02
CA HIS A 184 -3.69 12.35 9.48
C HIS A 184 -3.47 12.66 10.96
N ARG A 185 -2.71 11.81 11.63
CA ARG A 185 -2.12 11.97 12.96
C ARG A 185 -0.71 11.37 12.91
N ILE A 186 0.16 12.10 12.22
CA ILE A 186 1.53 11.68 11.94
C ILE A 186 2.35 11.64 13.23
N TYR A 187 3.17 10.61 13.36
CA TYR A 187 4.18 10.50 14.39
C TYR A 187 5.48 9.95 13.80
N TRP A 188 6.58 10.22 14.49
CA TRP A 188 7.90 9.86 14.02
C TRP A 188 8.49 8.71 14.82
N GLY A 189 9.14 7.79 14.10
CA GLY A 189 10.00 6.78 14.69
C GLY A 189 11.40 7.34 15.00
N PRO A 190 12.44 6.48 14.91
CA PRO A 190 13.83 6.88 15.07
C PRO A 190 14.24 8.05 14.17
N SER A 191 15.34 8.72 14.54
CA SER A 191 15.96 9.77 13.71
C SER A 191 16.39 9.23 12.35
N ILE A 192 16.17 10.00 11.29
CA ILE A 192 16.57 9.67 9.91
C ILE A 192 18.10 9.76 9.78
N ASN A 193 18.70 10.78 10.40
CA ASN A 193 20.13 11.07 10.37
C ASN A 193 20.69 11.16 8.93
N GLY A 194 19.88 11.66 8.00
CA GLY A 194 20.22 11.74 6.56
C GLY A 194 20.34 10.39 5.85
N LYS A 195 19.96 9.27 6.49
CA LYS A 195 20.03 7.92 5.93
C LYS A 195 18.71 7.51 5.28
N SER A 196 18.80 6.63 4.29
CA SER A 196 17.66 5.93 3.67
C SER A 196 17.77 4.44 4.00
N PRO A 197 16.67 3.73 4.33
CA PRO A 197 15.29 4.21 4.36
C PRO A 197 14.95 5.03 5.61
N ALA A 198 13.88 5.82 5.52
CA ALA A 198 13.27 6.52 6.64
C ALA A 198 11.88 5.92 6.96
N ILE A 199 11.49 5.90 8.23
CA ILE A 199 10.21 5.33 8.68
C ILE A 199 9.38 6.41 9.37
N MET A 200 8.11 6.52 8.98
CA MET A 200 7.13 7.42 9.60
C MET A 200 5.85 6.66 9.89
N GLY A 201 5.22 6.94 11.03
CA GLY A 201 3.93 6.37 11.40
C GLY A 201 2.80 7.39 11.24
N ASP A 202 1.58 6.89 11.05
CA ASP A 202 0.38 7.70 11.04
C ASP A 202 -0.81 6.93 11.62
N CYS A 203 -1.52 7.60 12.51
CA CYS A 203 -2.80 7.14 13.05
C CYS A 203 -3.96 7.69 12.23
N LEU A 204 -4.20 7.04 11.09
CA LEU A 204 -5.17 7.49 10.10
C LEU A 204 -6.60 7.36 10.60
N ASN A 205 -7.40 8.39 10.33
CA ASN A 205 -8.84 8.25 10.35
C ASN A 205 -9.36 8.07 8.92
N THR A 206 -9.78 6.84 8.60
CA THR A 206 -10.33 6.47 7.29
C THR A 206 -11.84 6.27 7.31
N SER A 207 -12.53 6.67 8.39
CA SER A 207 -13.99 6.48 8.53
C SER A 207 -14.81 7.14 7.40
N ASN A 208 -14.24 8.18 6.78
CA ASN A 208 -14.85 8.91 5.67
C ASN A 208 -14.37 8.46 4.30
N TYR A 209 -13.40 7.54 4.23
CA TYR A 209 -12.85 6.99 3.00
C TYR A 209 -13.39 5.57 2.75
N GLY A 210 -13.54 5.16 1.49
CA GLY A 210 -14.02 3.83 1.16
C GLY A 210 -14.16 3.55 -0.33
N SER A 211 -14.88 2.48 -0.64
CA SER A 211 -15.21 2.11 -2.03
C SER A 211 -16.72 2.11 -2.28
N MET A 212 -17.11 2.38 -3.52
CA MET A 212 -18.49 2.41 -3.98
C MET A 212 -18.61 1.77 -5.37
N VAL A 213 -19.82 1.35 -5.74
CA VAL A 213 -20.13 0.96 -7.11
C VAL A 213 -20.14 2.20 -7.99
N LYS A 214 -19.39 2.19 -9.09
CA LYS A 214 -19.14 3.38 -9.92
C LYS A 214 -20.42 3.91 -10.58
N SER A 215 -21.30 3.01 -11.06
CA SER A 215 -22.56 3.34 -11.74
C SER A 215 -23.64 3.84 -10.80
N THR A 216 -23.89 3.12 -9.69
CA THR A 216 -25.00 3.43 -8.76
C THR A 216 -24.61 4.33 -7.60
N LYS A 217 -23.30 4.59 -7.40
CA LYS A 217 -22.75 5.29 -6.23
C LYS A 217 -23.05 4.63 -4.88
N LYS A 218 -23.58 3.40 -4.88
CA LYS A 218 -23.82 2.64 -3.65
C LYS A 218 -22.50 2.32 -2.96
N VAL A 219 -22.37 2.75 -1.70
CA VAL A 219 -21.19 2.46 -0.86
C VAL A 219 -21.08 0.95 -0.63
N ARG A 220 -19.88 0.41 -0.85
CA ARG A 220 -19.53 -1.00 -0.61
C ARG A 220 -18.79 -1.19 0.70
N SER A 221 -17.89 -0.27 1.00
CA SER A 221 -17.05 -0.35 2.18
C SER A 221 -16.68 1.03 2.68
N ARG A 222 -16.36 1.10 3.97
CA ARG A 222 -15.83 2.29 4.66
C ARG A 222 -14.62 1.86 5.46
N GLY A 223 -13.65 2.76 5.58
CA GLY A 223 -12.52 2.57 6.46
C GLY A 223 -12.92 2.67 7.93
N VAL A 224 -11.92 2.57 8.79
CA VAL A 224 -12.06 2.60 10.24
C VAL A 224 -11.36 3.84 10.81
N PRO A 225 -11.82 4.36 11.96
CA PRO A 225 -11.05 5.35 12.70
C PRO A 225 -9.78 4.70 13.28
N ARG A 226 -8.70 5.48 13.41
CA ARG A 226 -7.46 5.12 14.12
C ARG A 226 -6.75 3.89 13.57
N GLY A 227 -6.68 3.74 12.24
CA GLY A 227 -5.82 2.74 11.62
C GLY A 227 -4.36 3.14 11.73
N ASN A 228 -3.56 2.37 12.46
CA ASN A 228 -2.13 2.61 12.59
C ASN A 228 -1.38 2.07 11.37
N VAL A 229 -0.69 2.94 10.63
CA VAL A 229 0.09 2.56 9.46
C VAL A 229 1.50 3.16 9.52
N HIS A 230 2.47 2.44 8.95
CA HIS A 230 3.83 2.91 8.75
C HIS A 230 4.15 3.04 7.27
N GLY A 231 4.77 4.16 6.89
CA GLY A 231 5.39 4.35 5.59
C GLY A 231 6.91 4.13 5.69
N VAL A 232 7.46 3.35 4.75
CA VAL A 232 8.90 3.27 4.51
C VAL A 232 9.23 4.12 3.29
N PHE A 233 10.13 5.07 3.46
CA PHE A 233 10.51 6.04 2.44
C PHE A 233 11.95 5.83 2.03
N VAL A 234 12.19 5.95 0.73
CA VAL A 234 13.53 5.88 0.14
C VAL A 234 13.85 7.18 -0.57
N ARG A 235 15.13 7.57 -0.51
CA ARG A 235 15.63 8.72 -1.25
C ARG A 235 16.12 8.27 -2.61
N GLY A 236 15.52 8.82 -3.68
CA GLY A 236 15.97 8.56 -5.04
C GLY A 236 17.35 9.13 -5.32
N SER A 237 17.96 8.73 -6.44
CA SER A 237 19.22 9.29 -6.94
C SER A 237 19.12 10.78 -7.29
N ASP A 238 17.90 11.27 -7.52
CA ASP A 238 17.56 12.68 -7.71
C ASP A 238 17.40 13.46 -6.39
N GLY A 239 17.64 12.82 -5.24
CA GLY A 239 17.57 13.44 -3.93
C GLY A 239 16.14 13.58 -3.38
N HIS A 240 15.11 13.14 -4.11
CA HIS A 240 13.71 13.23 -3.68
C HIS A 240 13.27 11.98 -2.90
N TRP A 241 12.57 12.20 -1.79
CA TRP A 241 11.94 11.15 -0.99
C TRP A 241 10.70 10.58 -1.70
N ARG A 242 10.52 9.26 -1.63
CA ARG A 242 9.37 8.55 -2.19
C ARG A 242 8.92 7.45 -1.24
N LEU A 243 7.61 7.21 -1.18
CA LEU A 243 7.06 6.08 -0.44
C LEU A 243 7.38 4.77 -1.20
N GLU A 244 8.04 3.83 -0.53
CA GLU A 244 8.38 2.52 -1.08
C GLU A 244 7.45 1.43 -0.56
N GLN A 245 7.11 1.48 0.72
CA GLN A 245 6.27 0.48 1.39
C GLN A 245 5.26 1.15 2.32
N LEU A 246 4.12 0.51 2.48
CA LEU A 246 3.06 0.91 3.38
C LEU A 246 2.61 -0.31 4.17
N GLN A 247 2.73 -0.25 5.49
CA GLN A 247 2.46 -1.37 6.39
C GLN A 247 1.34 -0.99 7.34
N LEU A 248 0.35 -1.86 7.50
CA LEU A 248 -0.65 -1.73 8.57
C LEU A 248 -0.13 -2.41 9.83
N LEU A 249 -0.36 -1.77 10.98
CA LEU A 249 -0.10 -2.33 12.30
C LEU A 249 -1.44 -2.57 13.03
N PRO A 250 -2.17 -3.67 12.73
CA PRO A 250 -3.52 -3.88 13.25
C PRO A 250 -3.56 -4.03 14.77
N ASP A 251 -2.49 -4.58 15.37
CA ASP A 251 -2.39 -4.86 16.80
C ASP A 251 -1.67 -3.75 17.58
N THR A 252 -1.21 -2.70 16.88
CA THR A 252 -0.52 -1.56 17.50
C THR A 252 -1.49 -0.41 17.67
N PRO A 253 -1.85 -0.04 18.91
CA PRO A 253 -2.79 1.05 19.12
C PRO A 253 -2.24 2.38 18.62
N CYS A 254 -3.20 3.22 18.26
CA CYS A 254 -3.11 4.67 18.25
C CYS A 254 -3.65 5.21 19.58
#